data_AF-A0A1G3IHU7-F1
#
_entry.id   AF-A0A1G3IHU7-F1
#
_cell.length_a   1.000
_cell.length_b   1.000
_cell.length_c   1.000
_cell.angle_alpha   90.00
_cell.angle_beta   90.00
_cell.angle_gamma   90.00
#
_symmetry.space_group_name_H-M   'P 1'
#
loop_
_entity.id
_entity.type
_entity.pdbx_description
1 polymer ?
#
loop_
_entity_poly.entity_id
_entity_poly.type
_entity_poly.pdbx_seq_one_letter_code
_entity_poly.pdbx_strand_id
1 'polypeptide(L)' 'MSKLIERIKALIPIIKGQKDLDDAYLARSADVYDLERRMRLLDAASRANARSLIFGTMMP' A
#
# COMPACT_ATOMS: atom_id res chain seq x y z
N MET A 1 -35.76 0.28 -31.08
CA MET A 1 -34.88 1.41 -30.68
C MET A 1 -35.37 1.96 -29.35
N SER A 2 -34.84 1.46 -28.23
CA SER A 2 -35.36 1.78 -26.90
C SER A 2 -34.62 2.97 -26.30
N LYS A 3 -35.26 4.15 -26.35
CA LYS A 3 -34.78 5.43 -25.78
C LYS A 3 -34.52 5.35 -24.26
N LEU A 4 -35.04 4.32 -23.60
CA LEU A 4 -34.82 4.05 -22.18
C LEU A 4 -33.36 3.67 -21.89
N ILE A 5 -32.72 2.91 -22.79
CA ILE A 5 -31.34 2.43 -22.62
C ILE A 5 -30.35 3.60 -22.71
N GLU A 6 -30.60 4.56 -23.60
CA GLU A 6 -29.77 5.77 -23.74
C GLU A 6 -29.85 6.67 -22.51
N ARG A 7 -31.01 6.76 -21.86
CA ARG A 7 -31.17 7.52 -20.60
C ARG A 7 -30.45 6.88 -19.43
N ILE A 8 -30.48 5.55 -19.32
CA ILE A 8 -29.71 4.82 -18.30
C ILE A 8 -28.21 5.01 -18.54
N LYS A 9 -27.76 4.94 -19.80
CA LYS A 9 -26.35 5.13 -20.16
C LYS A 9 -25.86 6.56 -19.89
N ALA A 10 -26.72 7.57 -20.05
CA ALA A 10 -26.43 8.96 -19.72
C ALA A 10 -26.43 9.24 -18.20
N LEU A 11 -27.15 8.44 -17.41
CA LEU A 11 -27.21 8.54 -15.95
C LEU A 11 -26.07 7.78 -15.24
N ILE A 12 -25.22 7.09 -15.99
CA ILE A 12 -23.96 6.53 -15.50
C ILE A 12 -22.84 7.48 -15.98
N PRO A 13 -22.69 8.67 -15.38
CA PRO A 13 -21.54 9.50 -15.68
C PRO A 13 -20.33 8.79 -15.07
N ILE A 14 -19.39 8.41 -15.93
CA ILE A 14 -18.02 8.14 -15.50
C ILE A 14 -17.96 6.99 -14.49
N ILE A 15 -18.27 5.77 -14.94
CA ILE A 15 -17.48 4.65 -14.43
C ILE A 15 -16.05 4.98 -14.88
N LYS A 16 -15.28 5.66 -14.00
CA LYS A 16 -13.81 5.64 -14.08
C LYS A 16 -13.49 4.18 -14.38
N GLY A 17 -12.92 3.95 -15.56
CA GLY A 17 -12.83 2.61 -16.12
C GLY A 17 -12.31 1.70 -15.02
N GLN A 18 -12.97 0.57 -14.78
CA GLN A 18 -12.65 -0.32 -13.65
C GLN A 18 -11.12 -0.53 -13.47
N LYS A 19 -10.38 -0.49 -14.58
CA LYS A 19 -8.92 -0.33 -14.65
C LYS A 19 -8.30 0.77 -13.78
N ASP A 20 -8.75 2.03 -13.85
CA ASP A 20 -8.19 3.12 -13.04
C ASP A 20 -8.38 2.89 -11.53
N LEU A 21 -9.48 2.25 -11.15
CA LEU A 21 -9.72 1.88 -9.76
C LEU A 21 -8.84 0.70 -9.36
N ASP A 22 -8.77 -0.34 -10.20
CA ASP A 22 -7.90 -1.50 -9.98
C ASP A 22 -6.42 -1.10 -9.88
N ASP A 23 -5.95 -0.20 -10.75
CA ASP A 23 -4.58 0.32 -10.73
C ASP A 23 -4.31 1.15 -9.47
N ALA A 24 -5.28 1.95 -9.01
CA ALA A 24 -5.15 2.69 -7.75
C ALA A 24 -5.15 1.76 -6.52
N TYR A 25 -5.97 0.70 -6.53
CA TYR A 25 -5.98 -0.32 -5.48
C TYR A 25 -4.69 -1.14 -5.48
N LEU A 26 -4.16 -1.48 -6.66
CA LEU A 26 -2.90 -2.21 -6.83
C LEU A 26 -1.70 -1.35 -6.38
N ALA A 27 -1.70 -0.06 -6.72
CA ALA A 27 -0.68 0.88 -6.25
C ALA A 27 -0.72 1.04 -4.73
N ARG A 28 -1.93 1.09 -4.15
CA ARG A 28 -2.10 1.22 -2.69
C ARG A 28 -1.73 -0.05 -1.92
N SER A 29 -1.93 -1.24 -2.50
CA SER A 29 -1.52 -2.49 -1.87
C SER A 29 0.00 -2.68 -1.91
N ALA A 30 0.66 -2.23 -2.97
CA ALA A 30 2.13 -2.19 -3.03
C ALA A 30 2.75 -1.30 -1.94
N ASP A 31 2.10 -0.17 -1.62
CA ASP A 31 2.56 0.76 -0.57
C ASP A 31 2.48 0.15 0.83
N VAL A 32 1.41 -0.58 1.15
CA VAL A 32 1.29 -1.26 2.46
C VAL A 32 2.35 -2.35 2.62
N TYR A 33 2.59 -3.14 1.57
CA TYR A 33 3.62 -4.17 1.60
C TYR A 33 5.03 -3.58 1.78
N ASP A 34 5.33 -2.48 1.09
CA ASP A 34 6.63 -1.80 1.25
C ASP A 34 6.76 -1.15 2.64
N LEU A 35 5.68 -0.60 3.18
CA LEU A 35 5.64 -0.06 4.54
C LEU A 35 5.94 -1.13 5.59
N GLU A 36 5.30 -2.29 5.52
CA GLU A 36 5.57 -3.42 6.42
C GLU A 36 7.00 -3.94 6.29
N ARG A 37 7.52 -3.99 5.07
CA ARG A 37 8.90 -4.38 4.81
C ARG A 37 9.88 -3.39 5.45
N ARG A 38 9.65 -2.08 5.30
CA ARG A 38 10.48 -1.04 5.91
C ARG A 38 10.40 -1.07 7.43
N MET A 39 9.21 -1.27 8.02
CA MET A 39 9.04 -1.43 9.46
C MET A 39 9.82 -2.63 10.00
N ARG A 40 9.77 -3.79 9.32
CA ARG A 40 10.56 -4.97 9.70
C ARG A 40 12.06 -4.72 9.63
N LEU A 41 12.53 -4.00 8.60
CA LEU A 41 13.94 -3.64 8.47
C LEU A 41 14.39 -2.68 9.59
N LEU A 42 13.57 -1.68 9.92
CA LEU A 42 13.84 -0.76 11.04
C LEU A 42 13.84 -1.47 12.39
N ASP A 43 12.91 -2.39 12.65
CA ASP A 43 12.89 -3.17 13.89
C ASP A 43 14.13 -4.09 13.98
N ALA A 44 14.49 -4.77 12.90
CA ALA A 44 15.70 -5.60 12.83
C ALA A 44 16.97 -4.77 13.08
N ALA A 45 17.10 -3.60 12.45
CA ALA A 45 18.22 -2.69 12.64
C ALA A 45 18.28 -2.14 14.08
N SER A 46 17.13 -1.77 14.65
CA SER A 46 17.02 -1.28 16.02
C SER A 46 17.42 -2.35 17.04
N ARG A 47 16.99 -3.60 16.84
CA ARG A 47 17.39 -4.75 17.67
C ARG A 47 18.88 -5.07 17.52
N ALA A 48 19.44 -5.00 16.31
CA ALA A 48 20.87 -5.19 16.09
C ALA A 48 21.69 -4.11 16.81
N ASN A 49 21.29 -2.84 16.70
CA ASN A 49 21.94 -1.74 17.43
C ASN A 49 21.83 -1.90 18.94
N ALA A 50 20.65 -2.25 19.46
CA ALA A 50 20.45 -2.51 20.88
C ALA A 50 21.33 -3.65 21.40
N ARG A 51 21.47 -4.74 20.63
CA ARG A 51 22.41 -5.84 20.96
C ARG A 51 23.86 -5.37 20.94
N SER A 52 24.25 -4.53 19.99
CA SER A 52 25.62 -3.99 19.91
C SER A 52 25.93 -3.06 21.09
N LEU A 53 24.96 -2.24 21.52
CA LEU A 53 25.08 -1.37 22.70
C LEU A 53 25.25 -2.22 23.96
N ILE A 54 24.42 -3.26 24.13
CA ILE A 54 24.55 -4.19 25.26
C ILE A 54 25.92 -4.87 25.26
N PHE A 55 26.41 -5.33 24.10
CA PHE A 55 27.73 -5.96 23.98
C PHE A 55 28.87 -5.00 24.31
N GLY A 56 28.80 -3.74 23.84
CA GLY A 56 29.76 -2.69 24.16
C GLY A 56 29.73 -2.23 25.62
N THR A 57 28.61 -2.38 26.31
CA THR A 57 28.50 -2.09 27.75
C THR A 57 28.88 -3.26 28.66
N MET A 58 28.94 -4.49 28.13
CA MET A 58 29.27 -5.70 28.90
C MET A 58 30.73 -6.16 28.76
N MET A 59 31.53 -5.54 27.89
CA MET A 59 32.99 -5.69 27.89
C MET A 59 33.67 -4.34 28.17
N PRO A 60 34.25 -4.13 29.37
CA PRO A 60 35.21 -3.06 29.62
C PRO A 60 36.56 -3.32 28.97
#